data_AF-A0A7C8AMQ5-F1
#
_entry.id   AF-A0A7C8AMQ5-F1
#
_cell.length_a   1.000
_cell.length_b   1.000
_cell.length_c   1.000
_cell.angle_alpha   90.00
_cell.angle_beta   90.00
_cell.angle_gamma   90.00
#
_symmetry.space_group_name_H-M   'P 1'
#
loop_
_entity.id
_entity.type
_entity.pdbx_description
1 polymer ?
#
loop_
_entity_poly.entity_id
_entity_poly.type
_entity_poly.pdbx_seq_one_letter_code
_entity_poly.pdbx_strand_id
1 'polypeptide(L)'
;MGVTLLKLGKPSPLLPEELVVHEQRRFRAVSSTTLPSYRIGFNLPPLWRISLLVTNRRCLVLTDLFHCMTQEIAMWYPGQNPDDDPETVTKVSCQKGLFGNCLELCSHNPKRRQRWLWSPDLTLRFFLKEPEQIEAAILRQMKRSEAADQPG
;
A
#
# COMPACT_ATOMS: atom_id res chain seq x y z
N MET A 1 9.33 9.06 10.51
CA MET A 1 8.07 8.95 9.76
C MET A 1 8.43 8.26 8.47
N GLY A 2 8.08 6.98 8.29
CA GLY A 2 8.00 6.45 6.92
C GLY A 2 7.02 7.35 6.17
N VAL A 3 7.36 7.76 4.96
CA VAL A 3 6.75 8.95 4.31
C VAL A 3 5.29 8.66 3.96
N THR A 4 4.43 8.79 4.97
CA THR A 4 3.01 9.01 4.78
C THR A 4 2.90 10.44 4.32
N LEU A 5 2.72 10.62 3.02
CA LEU A 5 2.63 11.95 2.48
C LEU A 5 1.21 12.44 2.69
N LEU A 6 1.05 13.31 3.70
CA LEU A 6 -0.21 14.01 3.98
C LEU A 6 -0.30 15.22 3.07
N LYS A 7 -1.22 15.17 2.11
CA LYS A 7 -1.51 16.25 1.17
C LYS A 7 -2.88 16.84 1.45
N LEU A 8 -2.95 18.16 1.47
CA LEU A 8 -4.22 18.87 1.30
C LEU A 8 -4.51 18.93 -0.20
N GLY A 9 -5.61 18.34 -0.65
CA GLY A 9 -6.03 18.35 -2.06
C GLY A 9 -5.80 17.04 -2.83
N LYS A 10 -5.49 17.15 -4.13
CA LYS A 10 -5.49 16.04 -5.09
C LYS A 10 -4.33 15.05 -4.86
N PRO A 11 -4.53 13.75 -5.20
CA PRO A 11 -3.47 12.76 -5.11
C PRO A 11 -2.29 13.08 -6.02
N SER A 12 -1.11 12.57 -5.68
CA SER A 12 0.11 12.69 -6.49
C SER A 12 -0.15 12.17 -7.91
N PRO A 13 0.35 12.87 -8.94
CA PRO A 13 0.32 12.33 -10.29
C PRO A 13 1.16 11.05 -10.34
N LEU A 14 0.76 10.14 -11.24
CA LEU A 14 1.58 8.98 -11.60
C LEU A 14 2.91 9.46 -12.19
N LEU A 15 3.97 8.71 -11.94
CA LEU A 15 5.27 8.99 -12.55
C LEU A 15 5.22 8.82 -14.08
N PRO A 16 6.15 9.44 -14.84
CA PRO A 16 6.31 9.14 -16.25
C PRO A 16 6.44 7.62 -16.47
N GLU A 17 5.70 7.06 -17.42
CA GLU A 17 5.66 5.62 -17.76
C GLU A 17 5.08 4.70 -16.66
N GLU A 18 4.51 5.26 -15.59
CA GLU A 18 3.77 4.51 -14.60
C GLU A 18 2.36 4.21 -15.12
N LEU A 19 2.04 2.92 -15.25
CA LEU A 19 0.77 2.43 -15.76
C LEU A 19 -0.02 1.75 -14.65
N VAL A 20 -1.30 2.09 -14.52
CA VAL A 20 -2.21 1.42 -13.60
C VAL A 20 -2.58 0.06 -14.17
N VAL A 21 -2.19 -0.99 -13.46
CA VAL A 21 -2.49 -2.38 -13.80
C VAL A 21 -3.83 -2.80 -13.20
N HIS A 22 -4.11 -2.34 -11.98
CA HIS A 22 -5.35 -2.64 -11.28
C HIS A 22 -5.74 -1.50 -10.35
N GLU A 23 -7.04 -1.24 -10.22
CA GLU A 23 -7.58 -0.23 -9.30
C GLU A 23 -8.73 -0.84 -8.50
N GLN A 24 -8.63 -0.77 -7.18
CA GLN A 24 -9.69 -1.17 -6.26
C GLN A 24 -10.07 0.00 -5.34
N ARG A 25 -11.35 0.39 -5.37
CA ARG A 25 -11.88 1.51 -4.57
C ARG A 25 -12.88 1.10 -3.49
N ARG A 26 -13.42 -0.12 -3.60
CA ARG A 26 -14.50 -0.60 -2.73
C ARG A 26 -13.95 -1.64 -1.77
N PHE A 27 -13.59 -1.18 -0.58
CA PHE A 27 -13.23 -2.04 0.56
C PHE A 27 -14.35 -2.01 1.59
N ARG A 28 -14.52 -3.13 2.30
CA ARG A 28 -15.42 -3.19 3.47
C ARG A 28 -14.77 -2.55 4.69
N ALA A 29 -13.49 -2.83 4.89
CA ALA A 29 -12.68 -2.28 5.97
C ALA A 29 -11.20 -2.29 5.54
N VAL A 30 -10.39 -1.45 6.19
CA VAL A 30 -8.94 -1.44 6.00
C VAL A 30 -8.27 -1.30 7.37
N SER A 31 -7.31 -2.15 7.69
CA SER A 31 -6.52 -2.00 8.93
C SER A 31 -5.06 -1.80 8.63
N SER A 32 -4.42 -0.89 9.35
CA SER A 32 -3.00 -0.58 9.26
C SER A 32 -2.32 -0.89 10.58
N THR A 33 -1.31 -1.75 10.56
CA THR A 33 -0.56 -2.18 11.74
C THR A 33 0.91 -1.83 11.59
N THR A 34 1.47 -1.14 12.59
CA THR A 34 2.90 -0.85 12.70
C THR A 34 3.23 -0.79 14.18
N LEU A 35 3.79 -1.84 14.77
CA LEU A 35 4.04 -1.87 16.21
C LEU A 35 4.87 -0.66 16.68
N PRO A 36 4.50 -0.01 17.80
CA PRO A 36 3.39 -0.35 18.71
C PRO A 36 2.02 0.23 18.31
N SER A 37 1.94 0.97 17.21
CA SER A 37 0.73 1.61 16.71
C SER A 37 -0.16 0.63 15.92
N TYR A 38 -1.43 0.58 16.29
CA TYR A 38 -2.46 -0.09 15.51
C TYR A 38 -3.57 0.89 15.16
N ARG A 39 -3.92 0.98 13.87
CA ARG A 39 -4.98 1.88 13.38
C ARG A 39 -5.93 1.09 12.51
N ILE A 40 -7.21 1.05 12.89
CA ILE A 40 -8.29 0.50 12.05
C ILE A 40 -9.01 1.66 11.38
N GLY A 41 -9.24 1.53 10.07
CA GLY A 41 -10.10 2.41 9.30
C GLY A 41 -11.29 1.69 8.69
N PHE A 42 -12.44 2.34 8.71
CA PHE A 42 -13.63 1.87 8.01
C PHE A 42 -13.85 2.75 6.79
N ASN A 43 -14.12 2.12 5.65
CA ASN A 43 -14.47 2.85 4.43
C ASN A 43 -15.92 3.32 4.62
N LEU A 44 -16.09 4.59 4.99
CA LEU A 44 -17.38 5.24 5.25
C LEU A 44 -17.58 6.38 4.25
N PRO A 45 -18.02 6.10 3.01
CA PRO A 45 -18.42 7.15 2.09
C PRO A 45 -19.57 7.96 2.71
N PRO A 46 -19.55 9.31 2.69
CA PRO A 46 -18.62 10.19 1.96
C PRO A 46 -17.39 10.67 2.76
N LEU A 47 -17.30 10.38 4.05
CA LEU A 47 -16.31 11.00 4.95
C LEU A 47 -14.92 10.37 4.83
N TRP A 48 -14.85 9.11 4.43
CA TRP A 48 -13.59 8.39 4.34
C TRP A 48 -13.62 7.40 3.18
N ARG A 49 -12.74 7.63 2.19
CA ARG A 49 -12.60 6.81 0.99
C ARG A 49 -11.18 6.26 0.88
N ILE A 50 -11.06 4.95 0.72
CA ILE A 50 -9.75 4.30 0.53
C ILE A 50 -9.71 3.66 -0.87
N SER A 51 -8.61 3.86 -1.58
CA SER A 51 -8.35 3.28 -2.90
C SER A 51 -6.96 2.63 -2.92
N LEU A 52 -6.85 1.45 -3.51
CA LEU A 52 -5.59 0.78 -3.80
C LEU A 52 -5.38 0.78 -5.31
N LEU A 53 -4.28 1.37 -5.74
CA LEU A 53 -3.81 1.37 -7.11
C LEU A 53 -2.59 0.45 -7.18
N VAL A 54 -2.66 -0.56 -8.04
CA VAL A 54 -1.53 -1.42 -8.37
C VAL A 54 -0.98 -0.93 -9.70
N THR A 55 0.24 -0.42 -9.72
CA THR A 55 0.90 0.04 -10.94
C THR A 55 1.96 -0.96 -11.40
N ASN A 56 2.64 -0.69 -12.50
CA ASN A 56 3.82 -1.45 -12.92
C ASN A 56 5.05 -1.19 -12.02
N ARG A 57 5.03 -0.17 -11.15
CA ARG A 57 6.17 0.22 -10.32
C ARG A 57 5.94 0.10 -8.81
N ARG A 58 4.71 0.29 -8.36
CA ARG A 58 4.38 0.35 -6.93
C ARG A 58 2.91 0.04 -6.66
N CYS A 59 2.63 -0.22 -5.39
CA CYS A 59 1.28 -0.17 -4.83
C CYS A 59 1.06 1.20 -4.18
N LEU A 60 0.05 1.93 -4.62
CA LEU A 60 -0.36 3.21 -4.06
C LEU A 60 -1.65 3.05 -3.28
N VAL A 61 -1.61 3.36 -1.98
CA VAL A 61 -2.79 3.41 -1.13
C VAL A 61 -3.15 4.86 -0.91
N LEU A 62 -4.30 5.25 -1.46
CA LEU A 62 -4.85 6.59 -1.35
C LEU A 62 -5.99 6.57 -0.35
N THR A 63 -5.93 7.46 0.62
CA THR A 63 -6.96 7.63 1.64
C THR A 63 -7.42 9.08 1.62
N ASP A 64 -8.64 9.31 1.18
CA ASP A 64 -9.30 10.62 1.20
C ASP A 64 -10.17 10.72 2.45
N LEU A 65 -9.89 11.71 3.28
CA LEU A 65 -10.60 12.07 4.50
C LEU A 65 -11.32 13.40 4.27
N PHE A 66 -12.65 13.37 4.37
CA PHE A 66 -13.55 14.51 4.23
C PHE A 66 -13.38 15.34 2.94
N HIS A 67 -12.85 14.75 1.86
CA HIS A 67 -12.56 15.45 0.60
C HIS A 67 -11.59 16.63 0.72
N CYS A 68 -10.94 16.79 1.88
CA CYS A 68 -10.01 17.89 2.15
C CYS A 68 -8.60 17.39 2.40
N MET A 69 -8.43 16.16 2.88
CA MET A 69 -7.15 15.59 3.25
C MET A 69 -6.93 14.25 2.55
N THR A 70 -5.95 14.20 1.66
CA THR A 70 -5.51 12.99 1.01
C THR A 70 -4.22 12.49 1.66
N GLN A 71 -4.27 11.31 2.23
CA GLN A 71 -3.13 10.59 2.74
C GLN A 71 -2.69 9.54 1.71
N GLU A 72 -1.40 9.50 1.41
CA GLU A 72 -0.84 8.57 0.43
C GLU A 72 0.24 7.71 1.07
N ILE A 73 0.22 6.41 0.73
CA ILE A 73 1.29 5.47 1.06
C ILE A 73 1.71 4.81 -0.25
N ALA A 74 2.91 5.13 -0.71
CA ALA A 74 3.56 4.45 -1.83
C ALA A 74 4.39 3.29 -1.27
N MET A 75 4.19 2.10 -1.82
CA MET A 75 4.98 0.91 -1.49
C MET A 75 5.56 0.38 -2.80
N TRP A 76 6.85 0.55 -2.97
CA TRP A 76 7.58 0.20 -4.19
C TRP A 76 7.80 -1.29 -4.31
N TYR A 77 7.83 -1.81 -5.53
CA TYR A 77 8.34 -3.17 -5.73
C TYR A 77 9.86 -3.21 -5.48
N PRO A 78 10.41 -4.36 -5.08
CA PRO A 78 11.85 -4.52 -4.94
C PRO A 78 12.60 -4.05 -6.19
N GLY A 79 13.68 -3.27 -6.01
CA GLY A 79 14.50 -2.72 -7.11
C GLY A 79 13.94 -1.48 -7.81
N GLN A 80 12.68 -1.09 -7.57
CA GLN A 80 12.04 0.08 -8.22
C GLN A 80 11.97 1.33 -7.34
N ASN A 81 12.62 1.28 -6.19
CA ASN A 81 12.55 2.31 -5.17
C ASN A 81 13.43 3.52 -5.56
N PRO A 82 12.89 4.77 -5.58
CA PRO A 82 13.72 5.96 -5.72
C PRO A 82 14.51 6.23 -4.42
N ASP A 83 15.76 6.69 -4.50
CA ASP A 83 16.69 6.85 -3.35
C ASP A 83 16.08 7.52 -2.09
N ASP A 84 15.06 8.37 -2.27
CA ASP A 84 14.40 9.10 -1.20
C ASP A 84 13.28 8.34 -0.46
N ASP A 85 12.62 7.32 -1.03
CA ASP A 85 11.42 6.69 -0.47
C ASP A 85 11.55 5.17 -0.19
N PRO A 86 12.15 4.77 0.93
CA PRO A 86 12.59 3.39 1.18
C PRO A 86 11.46 2.39 1.53
N GLU A 87 10.20 2.74 1.26
CA GLU A 87 9.05 1.88 1.54
C GLU A 87 8.91 0.81 0.44
N THR A 88 9.31 -0.42 0.74
CA THR A 88 9.31 -1.52 -0.24
C THR A 88 8.32 -2.61 0.16
N VAL A 89 7.54 -3.11 -0.79
CA VAL A 89 6.65 -4.27 -0.61
C VAL A 89 7.50 -5.51 -0.36
N THR A 90 7.29 -6.17 0.78
CA THR A 90 8.02 -7.39 1.15
C THR A 90 7.17 -8.63 1.04
N LYS A 91 5.87 -8.52 1.26
CA LYS A 91 4.96 -9.67 1.22
C LYS A 91 3.55 -9.25 0.82
N VAL A 92 2.90 -10.11 0.05
CA VAL A 92 1.47 -10.05 -0.23
C VAL A 92 0.88 -11.42 0.03
N SER A 93 -0.24 -11.49 0.73
CA SER A 93 -0.97 -12.75 0.90
C SER A 93 -2.47 -12.52 1.05
N CYS A 94 -3.29 -13.41 0.51
CA CYS A 94 -4.68 -13.51 0.89
C CYS A 94 -4.82 -14.20 2.26
N GLN A 95 -5.59 -13.58 3.16
CA GLN A 95 -5.86 -14.07 4.51
C GLN A 95 -7.36 -14.03 4.79
N LYS A 96 -7.78 -14.75 5.83
CA LYS A 96 -9.14 -14.64 6.38
C LYS A 96 -9.07 -13.92 7.72
N GLY A 97 -9.78 -12.80 7.84
CA GLY A 97 -9.87 -12.05 9.09
C GLY A 97 -11.31 -11.86 9.56
N LEU A 98 -11.48 -11.03 10.58
CA LEU A 98 -12.77 -10.76 11.24
C LEU A 98 -13.87 -10.27 10.29
N PHE A 99 -13.52 -9.55 9.22
CA PHE A 99 -14.47 -9.02 8.24
C PHE A 99 -14.54 -9.85 6.93
N GLY A 100 -14.08 -11.11 6.99
CA GLY A 100 -14.05 -12.02 5.86
C GLY A 100 -12.67 -12.12 5.20
N ASN A 101 -12.65 -12.44 3.91
CA ASN A 101 -11.41 -12.51 3.13
C ASN A 101 -10.75 -11.12 3.05
N CYS A 102 -9.43 -11.10 3.11
CA CYS A 102 -8.66 -9.89 2.99
C CYS A 102 -7.34 -10.08 2.23
N LEU A 103 -6.90 -9.01 1.61
CA LEU A 103 -5.55 -8.88 1.06
C LEU A 103 -4.66 -8.30 2.17
N GLU A 104 -3.66 -9.05 2.61
CA GLU A 104 -2.59 -8.58 3.49
C GLU A 104 -1.40 -8.15 2.64
N LEU A 105 -1.03 -6.87 2.75
CA LEU A 105 0.11 -6.25 2.10
C LEU A 105 1.07 -5.78 3.18
N CYS A 106 2.28 -6.33 3.17
CA CYS A 106 3.36 -5.92 4.05
C CYS A 106 4.40 -5.11 3.28
N SER A 107 4.81 -4.01 3.87
CA SER A 107 5.94 -3.23 3.42
C SER A 107 6.95 -3.03 4.55
N HIS A 108 8.19 -2.80 4.15
CA HIS A 108 9.30 -2.54 5.05
C HIS A 108 9.88 -1.16 4.76
N ASN A 109 10.17 -0.42 5.82
CA ASN A 109 10.82 0.88 5.73
C ASN A 109 11.84 1.07 6.86
N PRO A 110 13.15 1.08 6.58
CA PRO A 110 14.17 1.26 7.61
C PRO A 110 14.09 2.63 8.29
N LYS A 111 13.69 3.69 7.58
CA LYS A 111 13.53 5.05 8.13
C LYS A 111 12.35 5.15 9.13
N ARG A 112 11.44 4.16 9.15
CA ARG A 112 10.33 4.09 10.11
C ARG A 112 10.79 3.73 11.52
N ARG A 113 11.92 3.02 11.65
CA ARG A 113 12.56 2.67 12.92
C ARG A 113 13.25 3.89 13.54
N GLN A 114 12.45 4.87 13.98
CA GLN A 114 12.95 6.07 14.67
C GLN A 114 13.22 5.83 16.17
N ARG A 115 12.67 4.74 16.72
CA ARG A 115 12.84 4.32 18.10
C ARG A 115 13.00 2.80 18.15
N TRP A 116 13.71 2.28 19.15
CA TRP A 116 13.98 0.85 19.30
C TRP A 116 12.71 -0.04 19.31
N LEU A 117 11.61 0.48 19.86
CA LEU A 117 10.32 -0.21 19.97
C LEU A 117 9.45 -0.12 18.71
N TRP A 118 9.86 0.65 17.69
CA TRP A 118 9.04 0.88 16.50
C TRP A 118 9.43 -0.10 15.40
N SER A 119 8.45 -0.86 14.93
CA SER A 119 8.67 -1.79 13.82
C SER A 119 8.92 -1.02 12.52
N PRO A 120 9.92 -1.42 11.72
CA PRO A 120 10.08 -0.92 10.36
C PRO A 120 8.99 -1.45 9.43
N ASP A 121 8.27 -2.49 9.84
CA ASP A 121 7.26 -3.15 9.03
C ASP A 121 5.88 -2.51 9.19
N LEU A 122 5.21 -2.35 8.06
CA LEU A 122 3.82 -1.94 7.95
C LEU A 122 3.02 -3.10 7.37
N THR A 123 1.93 -3.47 8.04
CA THR A 123 0.96 -4.43 7.52
C THR A 123 -0.36 -3.72 7.27
N LEU A 124 -0.76 -3.66 6.00
CA LEU A 124 -2.07 -3.20 5.57
C LEU A 124 -2.93 -4.41 5.25
N ARG A 125 -4.16 -4.45 5.79
CA ARG A 125 -5.16 -5.47 5.41
C ARG A 125 -6.35 -4.79 4.79
N PHE A 126 -6.70 -5.19 3.58
CA PHE A 126 -7.86 -4.70 2.85
C PHE A 126 -8.91 -5.79 2.82
N PHE A 127 -10.08 -5.56 3.41
CA PHE A 127 -11.18 -6.53 3.44
C PHE A 127 -12.08 -6.34 2.22
N LEU A 128 -12.17 -7.37 1.38
CA LEU A 128 -12.96 -7.38 0.15
C LEU A 128 -13.38 -8.80 -0.23
N LYS A 129 -14.28 -8.92 -1.20
CA LYS A 129 -14.86 -10.21 -1.58
C LYS A 129 -13.86 -11.13 -2.30
N GLU A 130 -13.07 -10.57 -3.22
CA GLU A 130 -12.20 -11.31 -4.15
C GLU A 130 -10.76 -10.73 -4.10
N PRO A 131 -10.04 -10.88 -2.96
CA PRO A 131 -8.68 -10.35 -2.83
C PRO A 131 -7.65 -11.02 -3.75
N GLU A 132 -7.93 -12.23 -4.24
CA GLU A 132 -7.00 -13.08 -4.99
C GLU A 132 -6.61 -12.46 -6.33
N GLN A 133 -7.53 -11.74 -6.98
CA GLN A 133 -7.25 -11.05 -8.24
C GLN A 133 -6.21 -9.94 -8.06
N ILE A 134 -6.26 -9.23 -6.92
CA ILE A 134 -5.34 -8.14 -6.60
C ILE A 134 -4.00 -8.71 -6.17
N GLU A 135 -4.00 -9.76 -5.33
CA GLU A 135 -2.79 -10.49 -4.95
C GLU A 135 -2.03 -10.97 -6.20
N ALA A 136 -2.71 -11.64 -7.12
CA ALA A 136 -2.11 -12.12 -8.36
C ALA A 136 -1.52 -10.99 -9.22
N ALA A 137 -2.21 -9.84 -9.28
CA ALA A 137 -1.71 -8.66 -10.00
C ALA A 137 -0.42 -8.13 -9.36
N ILE A 138 -0.39 -8.02 -8.03
CA ILE A 138 0.80 -7.53 -7.30
C ILE A 138 1.97 -8.51 -7.44
N LEU A 139 1.75 -9.80 -7.19
CA LEU A 139 2.78 -10.83 -7.31
C LEU A 139 3.39 -10.88 -8.72
N ARG A 140 2.58 -10.67 -9.76
CA ARG A 140 3.06 -10.57 -11.14
C ARG A 140 4.03 -9.39 -11.32
N GLN A 141 3.74 -8.23 -10.73
CA GLN A 141 4.61 -7.06 -10.85
C GLN A 141 5.87 -7.19 -9.99
N MET A 142 5.77 -7.80 -8.80
CA MET A 142 6.95 -8.12 -7.98
C MET A 142 7.94 -9.01 -8.75
N LYS A 143 7.47 -10.12 -9.34
CA LYS A 143 8.30 -11.02 -10.16
C LYS A 143 8.95 -10.32 -11.35
N ARG A 144 8.22 -9.41 -12.02
CA ARG A 144 8.76 -8.63 -13.14
C ARG A 144 9.86 -7.67 -12.69
N SER A 145 9.71 -7.08 -11.51
CA SER A 145 10.69 -6.14 -10.95
C SER A 145 11.97 -6.87 -10.57
N GLU A 146 11.86 -8.03 -9.92
CA GLU A 146 13.01 -8.89 -9.58
C GLU A 146 13.77 -9.37 -10.83
N ALA A 147 13.07 -9.70 -11.91
CA ALA A 147 13.70 -10.10 -13.17
C ALA A 147 14.43 -8.95 -13.88
N ALA A 148 14.04 -7.70 -13.64
CA ALA A 148 14.72 -6.53 -14.19
C ALA A 148 15.99 -6.14 -13.40
N ASP A 149 16.11 -6.58 -12.16
CA ASP A 149 17.21 -6.26 -11.22
C ASP A 149 18.36 -7.29 -11.26
N GLN A 150 18.23 -8.37 -12.02
CA GLN A 150 19.33 -9.29 -12.34
C GLN A 150 19.95 -8.92 -13.70
N PRO A 151 21.02 -8.11 -13.74
CA PRO A 151 21.80 -7.95 -14.96
C PRO A 151 22.49 -9.28 -15.25
N GLY A 152 22.22 -9.85 -16.42
CA GLY A 152 23.01 -10.94 -16.98
C GLY A 152 24.43 -10.50 -17.30
#